data_AF-A0A1X7SIW3-F1
#
_entry.id   AF-A0A1X7SIW3-F1
#
_cell.length_a   1.000
_cell.length_b   1.000
_cell.length_c   1.000
_cell.angle_alpha   90.00
_cell.angle_beta   90.00
_cell.angle_gamma   90.00
#
_symmetry.space_group_name_H-M   'P 1'
#
loop_
_entity.id
_entity.type
_entity.pdbx_description
1 polymer ?
#
loop_
_entity_poly.entity_id
_entity_poly.type
_entity_poly.pdbx_seq_one_letter_code
_entity_poly.pdbx_strand_id
1 'polypeptide(L)'
;MYMYGVIFIVENEEKEKESLQQSEVEPEEEYMDQHYTQEDSGSGEGYACLMFYEKNSFIYFTAVPAKMVIALLEYIKDHHRFAEVGPIHYFHFKWFNGFIELNFNEKPPAGWTLIPLIKSCRLYQEDIDSFDGTDESIPPYCFISFQGSPDAVPTLHYSVPLVGVADPVTLFIHRTMKSTAPPAAPYTGLVYHEKKEEEHLIIFTAAKYKDISNAVNCIENQYPLARVNQLIGFDFDSNHGHIELILDASQDQSITGWTIKPHSTKLLKDQVDRFSFTKNLPPSCLVSFQGSPLADPTLHYSVPLVGVAEPKTIDLLLKSPTTSSQGKYI
;
A
#
# COMPACT_ATOMS: atom_id res chain seq x y z
N MET A 1 81.18 -27.84 7.93
CA MET A 1 81.49 -29.28 8.10
C MET A 1 80.19 -29.98 8.47
N TYR A 2 79.66 -30.80 7.54
CA TYR A 2 78.54 -31.78 7.59
C TYR A 2 77.22 -31.33 8.27
N MET A 3 76.06 -31.20 7.60
CA MET A 3 75.20 -32.13 6.83
C MET A 3 74.50 -33.22 7.66
N TYR A 4 73.24 -33.52 7.26
CA TYR A 4 72.31 -34.60 7.66
C TYR A 4 71.41 -34.29 8.89
N GLY A 5 70.07 -34.44 8.87
CA GLY A 5 69.25 -35.47 8.22
C GLY A 5 69.22 -36.73 9.12
N VAL A 6 68.16 -37.50 9.38
CA VAL A 6 66.83 -37.74 8.78
C VAL A 6 66.23 -38.92 9.61
N ILE A 7 64.87 -38.99 9.75
CA ILE A 7 63.97 -40.18 9.92
C ILE A 7 63.69 -40.85 11.30
N PHE A 8 62.36 -40.96 11.52
CA PHE A 8 61.45 -41.82 12.30
C PHE A 8 61.90 -43.15 12.92
N ILE A 9 61.34 -43.45 14.10
CA ILE A 9 60.66 -44.74 14.42
C ILE A 9 59.43 -44.47 15.30
N VAL A 10 58.34 -45.18 14.98
CA VAL A 10 57.03 -45.24 15.63
C VAL A 10 57.06 -46.28 16.75
N GLU A 11 56.52 -45.98 17.94
CA GLU A 11 55.94 -47.01 18.81
C GLU A 11 54.80 -46.43 19.66
N ASN A 12 53.66 -47.13 19.61
CA ASN A 12 52.39 -46.87 20.28
C ASN A 12 52.53 -46.85 21.79
N GLU A 13 51.86 -45.91 22.47
CA GLU A 13 51.14 -46.22 23.70
C GLU A 13 49.85 -45.37 23.77
N GLU A 14 48.72 -46.06 23.78
CA GLU A 14 47.39 -45.52 24.08
C GLU A 14 47.39 -44.86 25.46
N LYS A 15 46.92 -43.61 25.54
CA LYS A 15 46.29 -43.07 26.75
C LYS A 15 45.42 -41.88 26.41
N GLU A 16 44.16 -42.23 26.16
CA GLU A 16 42.95 -41.48 26.52
C GLU A 16 43.19 -40.35 27.54
N LYS A 17 42.98 -39.11 27.11
CA LYS A 17 42.42 -38.04 27.95
C LYS A 17 41.95 -36.87 27.09
N GLU A 18 40.64 -36.66 27.16
CA GLU A 18 39.88 -35.52 26.69
C GLU A 18 40.48 -34.19 27.17
N SER A 19 40.58 -33.20 26.28
CA SER A 19 39.92 -31.88 26.40
C SER A 19 40.60 -30.82 25.55
N LEU A 20 39.75 -29.96 24.95
CA LEU A 20 40.03 -28.65 24.36
C LEU A 20 40.66 -28.62 22.95
N GLN A 21 39.83 -28.87 21.93
CA GLN A 21 39.88 -28.05 20.72
C GLN A 21 38.74 -27.04 20.77
N GLN A 22 39.16 -25.78 20.83
CA GLN A 22 38.36 -24.58 20.68
C GLN A 22 38.19 -24.37 19.17
N SER A 23 37.04 -24.78 18.63
CA SER A 23 36.61 -24.36 17.29
C SER A 23 35.92 -23.01 17.44
N GLU A 24 36.54 -22.00 16.86
CA GLU A 24 36.00 -20.65 16.65
C GLU A 24 34.79 -20.77 15.70
N VAL A 25 33.59 -20.64 16.27
CA VAL A 25 32.32 -20.58 15.55
C VAL A 25 31.90 -19.11 15.55
N GLU A 26 31.84 -18.50 14.36
CA GLU A 26 31.20 -17.20 14.15
C GLU A 26 29.74 -17.26 14.63
N PRO A 27 29.21 -16.24 15.33
CA PRO A 27 27.82 -16.28 15.75
C PRO A 27 26.92 -16.06 14.52
N GLU A 28 26.19 -17.12 14.14
CA GLU A 28 24.96 -16.97 13.36
C GLU A 28 24.01 -16.05 14.16
N GLU A 29 23.63 -14.90 13.59
CA GLU A 29 22.66 -14.00 14.18
C GLU A 29 21.27 -14.65 14.16
N GLU A 30 20.95 -15.32 15.27
CA GLU A 30 19.66 -15.91 15.57
C GLU A 30 18.61 -14.78 15.73
N TYR A 31 17.70 -14.68 14.76
CA TYR A 31 16.55 -13.78 14.80
C TYR A 31 15.68 -14.11 16.02
N MET A 32 15.67 -13.20 17.01
CA MET A 32 14.88 -13.33 18.23
C MET A 32 13.37 -13.35 17.93
N ASP A 33 12.77 -14.51 18.16
CA ASP A 33 11.33 -14.72 18.28
C ASP A 33 10.85 -14.09 19.60
N GLN A 34 10.30 -12.87 19.52
CA GLN A 34 9.76 -12.15 20.68
C GLN A 34 8.27 -12.40 20.83
N HIS A 35 7.92 -13.53 21.44
CA HIS A 35 6.63 -13.72 22.10
C HIS A 35 6.55 -12.81 23.34
N TYR A 36 5.81 -11.71 23.23
CA TYR A 36 5.32 -10.98 24.40
C TYR A 36 3.86 -11.34 24.66
N THR A 37 3.64 -12.19 25.67
CA THR A 37 2.35 -12.28 26.37
C THR A 37 2.25 -11.12 27.35
N GLN A 38 1.20 -10.30 27.23
CA GLN A 38 0.81 -9.36 28.28
C GLN A 38 -0.67 -9.52 28.63
N GLU A 39 -0.92 -9.39 29.93
CA GLU A 39 -2.09 -9.83 30.69
C GLU A 39 -3.40 -9.09 30.34
N ASP A 40 -4.47 -9.89 30.37
CA ASP A 40 -5.87 -9.55 30.21
C ASP A 40 -6.35 -8.60 31.33
N SER A 41 -6.81 -7.41 30.94
CA SER A 41 -7.82 -6.68 31.72
C SER A 41 -8.60 -5.70 30.83
N GLY A 42 -9.63 -6.23 30.18
CA GLY A 42 -10.80 -5.44 29.74
C GLY A 42 -11.04 -5.40 28.23
N SER A 43 -11.67 -6.44 27.69
CA SER A 43 -12.61 -6.43 26.54
C SER A 43 -12.48 -5.31 25.47
N GLY A 44 -11.28 -5.06 24.93
CA GLY A 44 -11.06 -4.13 23.83
C GLY A 44 -10.22 -4.80 22.77
N GLU A 45 -10.83 -5.21 21.65
CA GLU A 45 -10.08 -5.80 20.55
C GLU A 45 -9.09 -4.75 20.01
N GLY A 46 -7.79 -5.04 20.14
CA GLY A 46 -6.74 -4.16 19.64
C GLY A 46 -6.71 -4.07 18.11
N TYR A 47 -5.83 -3.24 17.59
CA TYR A 47 -5.62 -3.04 16.17
C TYR A 47 -4.22 -3.48 15.76
N ALA A 48 -4.04 -3.75 14.48
CA ALA A 48 -2.75 -4.03 13.89
C ALA A 48 -2.54 -3.13 12.68
N CYS A 49 -1.30 -2.68 12.48
CA CYS A 49 -0.88 -1.96 11.29
C CYS A 49 0.43 -2.54 10.76
N LEU A 50 0.64 -2.37 9.45
CA LEU A 50 1.87 -2.79 8.79
C LEU A 50 2.15 -1.91 7.58
N MET A 51 3.38 -1.99 7.09
CA MET A 51 3.75 -1.48 5.77
C MET A 51 4.06 -2.64 4.83
N PHE A 52 3.69 -2.53 3.56
CA PHE A 52 4.16 -3.45 2.52
C PHE A 52 4.63 -2.71 1.28
N TYR A 53 5.50 -3.38 0.52
CA TYR A 53 6.32 -2.78 -0.52
C TYR A 53 6.18 -3.55 -1.82
N GLU A 54 5.66 -2.88 -2.85
CA GLU A 54 5.75 -3.42 -4.20
C GLU A 54 7.06 -3.00 -4.90
N LYS A 55 7.58 -3.87 -5.77
CA LYS A 55 8.84 -3.64 -6.49
C LYS A 55 8.78 -2.34 -7.29
N ASN A 56 9.69 -1.42 -6.99
CA ASN A 56 9.80 -0.09 -7.62
C ASN A 56 8.55 0.82 -7.48
N SER A 57 7.63 0.45 -6.59
CA SER A 57 6.34 1.11 -6.40
C SER A 57 6.27 1.91 -5.09
N PHE A 58 5.07 2.37 -4.78
CA PHE A 58 4.65 2.99 -3.54
C PHE A 58 4.85 2.05 -2.34
N ILE A 59 5.03 2.67 -1.17
CA ILE A 59 4.95 2.02 0.13
C ILE A 59 3.50 2.16 0.58
N TYR A 60 2.90 1.03 0.95
CA TYR A 60 1.53 0.97 1.42
C TYR A 60 1.57 0.91 2.93
N PHE A 61 0.82 1.78 3.60
CA PHE A 61 0.55 1.69 5.02
C PHE A 61 -0.93 1.36 5.21
N THR A 62 -1.22 0.36 6.04
CA THR A 62 -2.58 -0.11 6.31
C THR A 62 -2.75 -0.48 7.77
N ALA A 63 -4.00 -0.56 8.19
CA ALA A 63 -4.38 -1.04 9.51
C ALA A 63 -5.72 -1.77 9.45
N VAL A 64 -5.87 -2.76 10.33
CA VAL A 64 -7.07 -3.60 10.48
C VAL A 64 -7.29 -3.91 11.97
N PRO A 65 -8.50 -4.34 12.38
CA PRO A 65 -8.69 -4.93 13.69
C PRO A 65 -7.73 -6.12 13.87
N ALA A 66 -7.17 -6.32 15.07
CA ALA A 66 -6.13 -7.33 15.28
C ALA A 66 -6.57 -8.75 14.90
N LYS A 67 -7.87 -9.06 15.08
CA LYS A 67 -8.47 -10.34 14.66
C LYS A 67 -8.48 -10.57 13.13
N MET A 68 -8.32 -9.51 12.34
CA MET A 68 -8.37 -9.53 10.87
C MET A 68 -6.98 -9.57 10.22
N VAL A 69 -5.89 -9.68 11.00
CA VAL A 69 -4.52 -9.70 10.45
C VAL A 69 -4.29 -10.83 9.45
N ILE A 70 -4.82 -12.02 9.70
CA ILE A 70 -4.66 -13.16 8.77
C ILE A 70 -5.35 -12.87 7.43
N ALA A 71 -6.59 -12.37 7.46
CA ALA A 71 -7.32 -11.99 6.25
C ALA A 71 -6.64 -10.84 5.49
N LEU A 72 -6.02 -9.88 6.19
CA LEU A 72 -5.21 -8.83 5.56
C LEU A 72 -4.01 -9.42 4.81
N LEU A 73 -3.31 -10.39 5.41
CA LEU A 73 -2.15 -11.02 4.77
C LEU A 73 -2.56 -11.83 3.53
N GLU A 74 -3.71 -12.51 3.58
CA GLU A 74 -4.30 -13.20 2.42
C GLU A 74 -4.68 -12.20 1.32
N TYR A 75 -5.35 -11.10 1.67
CA TYR A 75 -5.66 -10.01 0.73
C TYR A 75 -4.41 -9.50 0.02
N ILE A 76 -3.35 -9.18 0.78
CA ILE A 76 -2.07 -8.70 0.22
C ILE A 76 -1.45 -9.77 -0.67
N LYS A 77 -1.48 -11.04 -0.27
CA LYS A 77 -0.95 -12.12 -1.11
C LYS A 77 -1.69 -12.23 -2.44
N ASP A 78 -3.00 -12.06 -2.45
CA ASP A 78 -3.82 -12.29 -3.65
C ASP A 78 -3.80 -11.09 -4.62
N HIS A 79 -3.83 -9.87 -4.08
CA HIS A 79 -3.91 -8.62 -4.84
C HIS A 79 -2.55 -7.97 -5.08
N HIS A 80 -1.59 -8.21 -4.18
CA HIS A 80 -0.23 -7.67 -4.21
C HIS A 80 0.80 -8.80 -4.16
N ARG A 81 0.66 -9.80 -5.04
CA ARG A 81 1.44 -11.07 -5.09
C ARG A 81 2.97 -10.93 -5.03
N PHE A 82 3.51 -9.77 -5.37
CA PHE A 82 4.94 -9.49 -5.37
C PHE A 82 5.37 -8.53 -4.25
N ALA A 83 4.47 -8.17 -3.35
CA ALA A 83 4.75 -7.29 -2.24
C ALA A 83 5.59 -7.99 -1.17
N GLU A 84 6.53 -7.24 -0.61
CA GLU A 84 7.23 -7.59 0.61
C GLU A 84 6.47 -6.97 1.79
N VAL A 85 6.07 -7.80 2.76
CA VAL A 85 5.34 -7.34 3.96
C VAL A 85 6.36 -7.04 5.07
N GLY A 86 6.30 -5.82 5.60
CA GLY A 86 7.11 -5.40 6.74
C GLY A 86 6.56 -5.88 8.09
N PRO A 87 7.18 -5.45 9.19
CA PRO A 87 6.75 -5.84 10.53
C PRO A 87 5.30 -5.43 10.83
N ILE A 88 4.60 -6.29 11.57
CA ILE A 88 3.24 -6.03 12.07
C ILE A 88 3.35 -5.39 13.44
N HIS A 89 2.71 -4.25 13.63
CA HIS A 89 2.67 -3.52 14.89
C HIS A 89 1.25 -3.49 15.44
N TYR A 90 1.10 -3.91 16.69
CA TYR A 90 -0.17 -3.86 17.40
C TYR A 90 -0.30 -2.55 18.17
N PHE A 91 -1.52 -1.99 18.21
CA PHE A 91 -1.78 -0.72 18.87
C PHE A 91 -3.23 -0.61 19.35
N HIS A 92 -3.48 0.40 20.18
CA HIS A 92 -4.82 0.87 20.51
C HIS A 92 -4.97 2.33 20.12
N PHE A 93 -6.17 2.76 19.71
CA PHE A 93 -6.43 4.18 19.49
C PHE A 93 -6.36 4.96 20.79
N LYS A 94 -5.78 6.16 20.72
CA LYS A 94 -5.74 7.10 21.84
C LYS A 94 -7.12 7.65 22.20
N TRP A 95 -8.01 7.76 21.20
CA TRP A 95 -9.34 8.34 21.32
C TRP A 95 -10.36 7.49 20.57
N PHE A 96 -11.59 7.40 21.09
CA PHE A 96 -12.71 6.76 20.40
C PHE A 96 -13.05 7.50 19.11
N ASN A 97 -13.39 6.75 18.05
CA ASN A 97 -13.65 7.26 16.70
C ASN A 97 -12.51 8.15 16.19
N GLY A 98 -11.28 7.75 16.51
CA GLY A 98 -10.08 8.49 16.18
C GLY A 98 -9.59 8.23 14.75
N PHE A 99 -8.37 8.69 14.51
CA PHE A 99 -7.58 8.32 13.34
C PHE A 99 -6.16 8.04 13.81
N ILE A 100 -5.45 7.23 13.03
CA ILE A 100 -3.99 7.14 13.09
C ILE A 100 -3.39 7.89 11.91
N GLU A 101 -2.23 8.50 12.11
CA GLU A 101 -1.55 9.33 11.12
C GLU A 101 -0.05 9.02 11.10
N LEU A 102 0.49 8.79 9.91
CA LEU A 102 1.94 8.77 9.72
C LEU A 102 2.50 10.19 9.79
N ASN A 103 3.35 10.44 10.77
CA ASN A 103 3.94 11.75 10.98
C ASN A 103 5.27 11.89 10.25
N PHE A 104 5.28 12.75 9.24
CA PHE A 104 6.43 12.99 8.35
C PHE A 104 7.19 14.29 8.65
N ASN A 105 7.14 14.78 9.88
CA ASN A 105 7.82 16.03 10.26
C ASN A 105 9.35 15.94 10.18
N GLU A 106 9.93 14.73 10.26
CA GLU A 106 11.37 14.54 10.13
C GLU A 106 11.80 14.60 8.66
N LYS A 107 12.92 15.28 8.38
CA LYS A 107 13.46 15.34 7.02
C LYS A 107 14.10 14.00 6.65
N PRO A 108 13.84 13.46 5.46
CA PRO A 108 14.54 12.26 4.99
C PRO A 108 16.06 12.47 4.89
N PRO A 109 16.84 11.37 4.87
CA PRO A 109 18.28 11.39 4.59
C PRO A 109 18.64 12.14 3.30
N ALA A 110 19.90 12.57 3.17
CA ALA A 110 20.36 13.38 2.06
C ALA A 110 20.05 12.76 0.69
N GLY A 111 19.54 13.60 -0.23
CA GLY A 111 19.10 13.25 -1.57
C GLY A 111 17.79 12.46 -1.66
N TRP A 112 17.19 12.05 -0.53
CA TRP A 112 15.85 11.47 -0.54
C TRP A 112 14.78 12.54 -0.37
N THR A 113 13.74 12.44 -1.19
CA THR A 113 12.52 13.26 -1.08
C THR A 113 11.36 12.34 -0.77
N LEU A 114 10.76 12.54 0.39
CA LEU A 114 9.49 11.93 0.76
C LEU A 114 8.36 12.64 0.00
N ILE A 115 7.47 11.86 -0.58
CA ILE A 115 6.31 12.35 -1.32
C ILE A 115 5.03 11.80 -0.69
N PRO A 116 4.33 12.67 0.07
CA PRO A 116 2.95 12.58 0.43
C PRO A 116 2.00 12.26 -0.70
N LEU A 117 1.47 11.05 -0.89
CA LEU A 117 0.42 10.91 -1.93
C LEU A 117 -0.98 11.16 -1.38
N ILE A 118 -1.07 11.34 -0.07
CA ILE A 118 -2.25 11.82 0.66
C ILE A 118 -1.74 12.77 1.75
N LYS A 119 -2.25 13.99 1.83
CA LYS A 119 -1.91 14.91 2.93
C LYS A 119 -2.33 14.30 4.26
N SER A 120 -1.39 14.29 5.21
CA SER A 120 -1.53 13.73 6.55
C SER A 120 -1.70 12.21 6.66
N CYS A 121 -1.65 11.42 5.57
CA CYS A 121 -1.65 9.93 5.60
C CYS A 121 -2.42 9.32 6.79
N ARG A 122 -3.72 9.64 6.85
CA ARG A 122 -4.62 9.26 7.95
C ARG A 122 -5.44 8.04 7.59
N LEU A 123 -5.55 7.11 8.54
CA LEU A 123 -6.54 6.04 8.51
C LEU A 123 -7.52 6.25 9.66
N TYR A 124 -8.80 6.40 9.34
CA TYR A 124 -9.85 6.58 10.33
C TYR A 124 -10.28 5.23 10.93
N GLN A 125 -10.62 5.23 12.21
CA GLN A 125 -11.05 4.03 12.92
C GLN A 125 -12.27 3.36 12.24
N GLU A 126 -13.23 4.15 11.76
CA GLU A 126 -14.42 3.63 11.04
C GLU A 126 -14.06 2.85 9.77
N ASP A 127 -13.04 3.28 9.04
CA ASP A 127 -12.60 2.64 7.80
C ASP A 127 -11.86 1.35 8.11
N ILE A 128 -11.05 1.37 9.18
CA ILE A 128 -10.33 0.20 9.69
C ILE A 128 -11.33 -0.86 10.17
N ASP A 129 -12.32 -0.46 10.96
CA ASP A 129 -13.37 -1.34 11.48
C ASP A 129 -14.25 -1.93 10.38
N SER A 130 -14.29 -1.31 9.19
CA SER A 130 -15.10 -1.76 8.07
C SER A 130 -14.53 -2.96 7.30
N PHE A 131 -13.26 -3.32 7.55
CA PHE A 131 -12.62 -4.48 6.95
C PHE A 131 -13.05 -5.76 7.66
N ASP A 132 -13.71 -6.67 6.93
CA ASP A 132 -14.29 -7.91 7.47
C ASP A 132 -13.56 -9.18 7.00
N GLY A 133 -12.53 -9.04 6.17
CA GLY A 133 -11.70 -10.15 5.70
C GLY A 133 -12.34 -11.01 4.62
N THR A 134 -13.49 -10.61 4.08
CA THR A 134 -14.08 -11.24 2.90
C THR A 134 -13.37 -10.80 1.62
N ASP A 135 -13.52 -11.57 0.54
CA ASP A 135 -13.02 -11.20 -0.80
C ASP A 135 -13.57 -9.83 -1.27
N GLU A 136 -14.70 -9.41 -0.71
CA GLU A 136 -15.36 -8.15 -0.96
C GLU A 136 -14.92 -7.03 -0.01
N SER A 137 -13.83 -7.20 0.76
CA SER A 137 -13.33 -6.17 1.67
C SER A 137 -11.97 -5.63 1.24
N ILE A 138 -11.88 -4.32 1.08
CA ILE A 138 -10.62 -3.62 0.80
C ILE A 138 -10.20 -2.91 2.09
N PRO A 139 -9.05 -3.24 2.67
CA PRO A 139 -8.58 -2.55 3.87
C PRO A 139 -8.15 -1.13 3.51
N PRO A 140 -8.20 -0.19 4.48
CA PRO A 140 -7.86 1.19 4.19
C PRO A 140 -6.34 1.35 3.98
N TYR A 141 -5.94 2.17 3.01
CA TYR A 141 -4.54 2.36 2.64
C TYR A 141 -4.12 3.83 2.62
N CYS A 142 -2.87 4.08 3.02
CA CYS A 142 -2.12 5.28 2.71
C CYS A 142 -0.94 4.93 1.80
N PHE A 143 -0.68 5.79 0.83
CA PHE A 143 0.41 5.61 -0.13
C PHE A 143 1.52 6.62 0.13
N ILE A 144 2.74 6.11 0.20
CA ILE A 144 3.93 6.90 0.45
C ILE A 144 4.91 6.61 -0.66
N SER A 145 5.58 7.63 -1.19
CA SER A 145 6.69 7.45 -2.11
C SER A 145 7.95 8.11 -1.58
N PHE A 146 9.10 7.55 -1.94
CA PHE A 146 10.39 8.19 -1.76
C PHE A 146 11.09 8.24 -3.10
N GLN A 147 11.59 9.43 -3.46
CA GLN A 147 12.39 9.65 -4.64
C GLN A 147 13.82 9.97 -4.23
N GLY A 148 14.77 9.14 -4.66
CA GLY A 148 16.20 9.41 -4.53
C GLY A 148 16.70 10.24 -5.70
N SER A 149 17.44 11.31 -5.43
CA SER A 149 18.24 12.03 -6.43
C SER A 149 19.54 11.26 -6.73
N PRO A 150 20.27 11.60 -7.81
CA PRO A 150 21.53 10.93 -8.16
C PRO A 150 22.61 10.98 -7.07
N ASP A 151 22.53 11.95 -6.17
CA ASP A 151 23.40 12.16 -5.01
C ASP A 151 22.83 11.59 -3.70
N ALA A 152 21.70 10.88 -3.75
CA ALA A 152 21.10 10.29 -2.56
C ALA A 152 21.97 9.19 -1.95
N VAL A 153 21.92 9.10 -0.62
CA VAL A 153 22.58 7.99 0.09
C VAL A 153 22.02 6.64 -0.38
N PRO A 154 22.86 5.60 -0.57
CA PRO A 154 22.41 4.33 -1.16
C PRO A 154 21.31 3.62 -0.39
N THR A 155 21.19 3.85 0.92
CA THR A 155 20.13 3.29 1.76
C THR A 155 19.36 4.41 2.47
N LEU A 156 18.05 4.35 2.35
CA LEU A 156 17.08 5.09 3.14
C LEU A 156 16.79 4.28 4.40
N HIS A 157 17.08 4.89 5.55
CA HIS A 157 16.55 4.49 6.85
C HIS A 157 15.77 5.68 7.39
N TYR A 158 14.46 5.53 7.50
CA TYR A 158 13.59 6.64 7.87
C TYR A 158 12.54 6.19 8.90
N SER A 159 12.57 6.83 10.06
CA SER A 159 11.66 6.58 11.17
C SER A 159 10.38 7.41 10.98
N VAL A 160 9.23 6.78 11.17
CA VAL A 160 7.91 7.40 11.01
C VAL A 160 7.10 7.18 12.27
N PRO A 161 6.99 8.18 13.16
CA PRO A 161 6.11 8.10 14.31
C PRO A 161 4.65 7.95 13.87
N LEU A 162 3.92 7.05 14.53
CA LEU A 162 2.48 6.90 14.35
C LEU A 162 1.76 7.75 15.40
N VAL A 163 0.97 8.71 14.94
CA VAL A 163 0.14 9.58 15.78
C VAL A 163 -1.26 8.98 15.92
N GLY A 164 -1.93 9.25 17.04
CA GLY A 164 -3.31 8.78 17.29
C GLY A 164 -3.40 7.45 18.03
N VAL A 165 -2.26 6.85 18.38
CA VAL A 165 -2.15 5.62 19.18
C VAL A 165 -1.95 5.92 20.67
N ALA A 166 -2.45 5.03 21.54
CA ALA A 166 -2.35 5.14 22.99
C ALA A 166 -0.90 4.99 23.46
N ASP A 167 -0.21 3.96 22.95
CA ASP A 167 1.20 3.71 23.18
C ASP A 167 2.00 4.13 21.94
N PRO A 168 3.08 4.92 22.09
CA PRO A 168 3.85 5.40 20.94
C PRO A 168 4.41 4.25 20.08
N VAL A 169 4.04 4.24 18.81
CA VAL A 169 4.59 3.32 17.79
C VAL A 169 5.44 4.12 16.82
N THR A 170 6.62 3.60 16.48
CA THR A 170 7.46 4.15 15.41
C THR A 170 7.68 3.07 14.37
N LEU A 171 7.32 3.38 13.13
CA LEU A 171 7.50 2.50 11.98
C LEU A 171 8.82 2.85 11.29
N PHE A 172 9.51 1.85 10.74
CA PHE A 172 10.78 2.07 10.04
C PHE A 172 10.63 1.74 8.57
N ILE A 173 10.96 2.72 7.73
CA ILE A 173 11.05 2.56 6.28
C ILE A 173 12.51 2.31 5.92
N HIS A 174 12.78 1.12 5.42
CA HIS A 174 14.09 0.74 4.89
C HIS A 174 14.01 0.54 3.37
N ARG A 175 14.82 1.28 2.60
CA ARG A 175 14.87 1.19 1.14
C ARG A 175 16.29 1.34 0.64
N THR A 176 16.74 0.45 -0.24
CA THR A 176 18.02 0.60 -0.93
C THR A 176 17.79 1.18 -2.33
N MET A 177 18.57 2.20 -2.72
CA MET A 177 18.66 2.64 -4.11
C MET A 177 19.15 1.46 -4.96
N LYS A 178 18.25 0.84 -5.71
CA LYS A 178 18.66 -0.10 -6.75
C LYS A 178 19.16 0.69 -7.95
N SER A 179 20.48 0.81 -8.08
CA SER A 179 21.13 1.13 -9.35
C SER A 179 20.72 0.03 -10.34
N THR A 180 20.10 0.39 -11.48
CA THR A 180 19.58 -0.49 -12.56
C THR A 180 18.17 -1.07 -12.44
N ALA A 181 17.26 -0.48 -11.66
CA ALA A 181 15.84 -0.77 -11.85
C ALA A 181 15.37 -0.28 -13.24
N PRO A 182 14.58 -1.05 -14.02
CA PRO A 182 13.89 -0.51 -15.18
C PRO A 182 13.08 0.72 -14.75
N PRO A 183 12.86 1.70 -15.65
CA PRO A 183 12.16 2.92 -15.29
C PRO A 183 10.87 2.58 -14.56
N ALA A 184 10.64 3.20 -13.40
CA ALA A 184 9.30 3.25 -12.84
C ALA A 184 8.35 3.66 -13.97
N ALA A 185 7.18 3.01 -14.04
CA ALA A 185 6.23 3.26 -15.11
C ALA A 185 6.08 4.78 -15.31
N PRO A 186 6.29 5.30 -16.53
CA PRO A 186 6.49 6.74 -16.75
C PRO A 186 5.26 7.55 -16.34
N TYR A 187 4.10 6.89 -16.29
CA TYR A 187 2.83 7.43 -15.87
C TYR A 187 2.27 6.65 -14.67
N THR A 188 1.43 7.35 -13.91
CA THR A 188 0.71 6.80 -12.78
C THR A 188 -0.73 7.26 -12.85
N GLY A 189 -1.65 6.30 -12.75
CA GLY A 189 -3.07 6.50 -12.57
C GLY A 189 -3.42 6.54 -11.09
N LEU A 190 -4.19 7.55 -10.68
CA LEU A 190 -4.77 7.70 -9.35
C LEU A 190 -6.28 7.46 -9.48
N VAL A 191 -6.80 6.53 -8.68
CA VAL A 191 -8.24 6.28 -8.56
C VAL A 191 -8.70 6.87 -7.25
N TYR A 192 -9.55 7.89 -7.32
CA TYR A 192 -10.20 8.48 -6.15
C TYR A 192 -11.67 8.12 -6.11
N HIS A 193 -12.18 8.03 -4.89
CA HIS A 193 -13.58 7.80 -4.62
C HIS A 193 -14.10 8.88 -3.67
N GLU A 194 -15.17 9.55 -4.08
CA GLU A 194 -15.91 10.47 -3.24
C GLU A 194 -17.35 9.97 -3.10
N LYS A 195 -17.79 9.67 -1.88
CA LYS A 195 -19.18 9.28 -1.61
C LYS A 195 -20.01 10.52 -1.27
N LYS A 196 -21.09 10.75 -2.01
CA LYS A 196 -22.07 11.83 -1.79
C LYS A 196 -23.47 11.23 -1.71
N GLU A 197 -24.07 11.23 -0.52
CA GLU A 197 -25.40 10.65 -0.29
C GLU A 197 -25.49 9.19 -0.78
N GLU A 198 -26.24 8.95 -1.86
CA GLU A 198 -26.44 7.63 -2.51
C GLU A 198 -25.56 7.42 -3.76
N GLU A 199 -24.70 8.38 -4.07
CA GLU A 199 -23.83 8.39 -5.26
C GLU A 199 -22.36 8.21 -4.87
N HIS A 200 -21.69 7.31 -5.59
CA HIS A 200 -20.26 7.09 -5.54
C HIS A 200 -19.62 7.71 -6.78
N LEU A 201 -18.84 8.77 -6.61
CA LEU A 201 -18.08 9.39 -7.68
C LEU A 201 -16.69 8.77 -7.73
N ILE A 202 -16.37 8.11 -8.84
CA ILE A 202 -15.04 7.57 -9.13
C ILE A 202 -14.32 8.48 -10.11
N ILE A 203 -13.11 8.86 -9.73
CA ILE A 203 -12.25 9.80 -10.47
C ILE A 203 -10.95 9.07 -10.80
N PHE A 204 -10.72 8.78 -12.08
CA PHE A 204 -9.44 8.27 -12.55
C PHE A 204 -8.63 9.39 -13.15
N THR A 205 -7.46 9.69 -12.57
CA THR A 205 -6.59 10.78 -13.01
C THR A 205 -5.24 10.21 -13.38
N ALA A 206 -4.63 10.66 -14.48
CA ALA A 206 -3.28 10.25 -14.83
C ALA A 206 -2.31 11.43 -14.83
N ALA A 207 -1.10 11.18 -14.32
CA ALA A 207 0.02 12.11 -14.34
C ALA A 207 1.32 11.36 -14.67
N LYS A 208 2.36 12.10 -15.07
CA LYS A 208 3.72 11.54 -15.03
C LYS A 208 4.07 11.24 -13.58
N TYR A 209 4.84 10.18 -13.36
CA TYR A 209 5.27 9.77 -12.02
C TYR A 209 5.88 10.94 -11.22
N LYS A 210 6.74 11.74 -11.85
CA LYS A 210 7.38 12.91 -11.20
C LYS A 210 6.40 14.02 -10.78
N ASP A 211 5.21 14.06 -11.36
CA ASP A 211 4.20 15.10 -11.13
C ASP A 211 3.04 14.61 -10.26
N ILE A 212 3.12 13.38 -9.75
CA ILE A 212 2.03 12.72 -9.03
C ILE A 212 1.58 13.51 -7.79
N SER A 213 2.51 14.09 -7.03
CA SER A 213 2.20 14.89 -5.84
C SER A 213 1.45 16.18 -6.19
N ASN A 214 1.73 16.77 -7.36
CA ASN A 214 0.97 17.93 -7.84
C ASN A 214 -0.46 17.49 -8.20
N ALA A 215 -0.62 16.34 -8.87
CA ALA A 215 -1.95 15.82 -9.22
C ALA A 215 -2.79 15.55 -7.97
N VAL A 216 -2.20 14.89 -6.97
CA VAL A 216 -2.82 14.68 -5.64
C VAL A 216 -3.29 16.00 -5.04
N ASN A 217 -2.41 16.99 -4.95
CA ASN A 217 -2.74 18.29 -4.38
C ASN A 217 -3.92 18.96 -5.10
N CYS A 218 -3.98 18.87 -6.42
CA CYS A 218 -5.08 19.43 -7.21
C CYS A 218 -6.40 18.69 -6.92
N ILE A 219 -6.38 17.36 -6.85
CA ILE A 219 -7.56 16.55 -6.58
C ILE A 219 -8.08 16.79 -5.17
N GLU A 220 -7.22 16.79 -4.15
CA GLU A 220 -7.63 17.08 -2.76
C GLU A 220 -8.28 18.48 -2.63
N ASN A 221 -7.77 19.47 -3.35
CA ASN A 221 -8.34 20.82 -3.33
C ASN A 221 -9.72 20.88 -4.03
N GLN A 222 -9.91 20.11 -5.10
CA GLN A 222 -11.16 20.11 -5.86
C GLN A 222 -12.23 19.20 -5.23
N TYR A 223 -11.79 18.08 -4.66
CA TYR A 223 -12.62 17.02 -4.08
C TYR A 223 -12.11 16.70 -2.67
N PRO A 224 -12.37 17.56 -1.68
CA PRO A 224 -11.80 17.44 -0.34
C PRO A 224 -12.29 16.23 0.45
N LEU A 225 -13.39 15.60 0.01
CA LEU A 225 -13.92 14.36 0.59
C LEU A 225 -13.47 13.12 -0.19
N ALA A 226 -12.77 13.29 -1.31
CA ALA A 226 -12.30 12.17 -2.10
C ALA A 226 -11.16 11.44 -1.38
N ARG A 227 -11.27 10.12 -1.32
CA ARG A 227 -10.26 9.22 -0.77
C ARG A 227 -9.55 8.53 -1.93
N VAL A 228 -8.24 8.33 -1.83
CA VAL A 228 -7.49 7.55 -2.82
C VAL A 228 -7.79 6.08 -2.58
N ASN A 229 -8.26 5.40 -3.61
CA ASN A 229 -8.52 3.95 -3.56
C ASN A 229 -7.34 3.16 -4.10
N GLN A 230 -6.77 3.58 -5.25
CA GLN A 230 -5.74 2.82 -5.94
C GLN A 230 -4.72 3.72 -6.64
N LEU A 231 -3.51 3.19 -6.77
CA LEU A 231 -2.47 3.72 -7.65
C LEU A 231 -2.04 2.65 -8.64
N ILE A 232 -2.02 3.02 -9.92
CA ILE A 232 -1.72 2.12 -11.03
C ILE A 232 -0.54 2.69 -11.81
N GLY A 233 0.62 2.03 -11.74
CA GLY A 233 1.74 2.32 -12.63
C GLY A 233 1.47 1.77 -14.03
N PHE A 234 1.64 2.60 -15.07
CA PHE A 234 1.48 2.15 -16.46
C PHE A 234 2.36 2.93 -17.44
N ASP A 235 2.52 2.36 -18.64
CA ASP A 235 2.97 3.09 -19.83
C ASP A 235 1.84 3.12 -20.86
N PHE A 236 1.82 4.14 -21.72
CA PHE A 236 0.89 4.16 -22.86
C PHE A 236 1.34 3.12 -23.88
N ASP A 237 0.38 2.43 -24.49
CA ASP A 237 0.69 1.66 -25.70
C ASP A 237 1.17 2.65 -26.78
N SER A 238 2.32 2.34 -27.38
CA SER A 238 2.91 3.07 -28.50
C SER A 238 1.94 3.39 -29.65
N ASN A 239 0.91 2.57 -29.84
CA ASN A 239 -0.11 2.74 -30.89
C ASN A 239 -1.36 3.52 -30.41
N HIS A 240 -1.46 3.82 -29.13
CA HIS A 240 -2.63 4.47 -28.52
C HIS A 240 -2.24 5.82 -27.89
N GLY A 241 -2.80 6.90 -28.45
CA GLY A 241 -2.61 8.25 -27.92
C GLY A 241 -3.48 8.60 -26.71
N HIS A 242 -4.24 7.65 -26.16
CA HIS A 242 -5.18 7.87 -25.07
C HIS A 242 -5.43 6.60 -24.26
N ILE A 243 -5.90 6.79 -23.03
CA ILE A 243 -6.46 5.73 -22.19
C ILE A 243 -7.98 5.83 -22.25
N GLU A 244 -8.65 4.69 -22.22
CA GLU A 244 -10.09 4.59 -22.11
C GLU A 244 -10.51 3.62 -21.00
N LEU A 245 -11.45 4.07 -20.17
CA LEU A 245 -12.14 3.24 -19.18
C LEU A 245 -13.26 2.46 -19.86
N ILE A 246 -13.19 1.14 -19.82
CA ILE A 246 -14.20 0.25 -20.42
C ILE A 246 -15.25 -0.10 -19.36
N LEU A 247 -16.46 0.45 -19.51
CA LEU A 247 -17.58 0.30 -18.55
C LEU A 247 -18.67 -0.67 -19.04
N ASP A 248 -18.42 -1.37 -20.13
CA ASP A 248 -19.31 -2.39 -20.70
C ASP A 248 -18.63 -3.76 -20.77
N ALA A 249 -17.44 -3.90 -20.15
CA ALA A 249 -16.76 -5.17 -20.01
C ALA A 249 -17.60 -6.15 -19.17
N SER A 250 -17.56 -7.42 -19.54
CA SER A 250 -18.22 -8.49 -18.78
C SER A 250 -17.72 -8.50 -17.34
N GLN A 251 -18.66 -8.54 -16.39
CA GLN A 251 -18.37 -8.61 -14.96
C GLN A 251 -18.65 -10.03 -14.47
N ASP A 252 -17.80 -10.53 -13.57
CA ASP A 252 -18.00 -11.85 -12.95
C ASP A 252 -19.12 -11.82 -11.91
N GLN A 253 -19.36 -10.67 -11.29
CA GLN A 253 -20.38 -10.45 -10.27
C GLN A 253 -21.60 -9.69 -10.80
N SER A 254 -22.72 -9.86 -10.11
CA SER A 254 -23.96 -9.14 -10.41
C SER A 254 -23.78 -7.64 -10.18
N ILE A 255 -24.28 -6.85 -11.13
CA ILE A 255 -24.37 -5.39 -11.02
C ILE A 255 -25.84 -4.94 -10.85
N THR A 256 -26.70 -5.84 -10.36
CA THR A 256 -28.15 -5.64 -10.34
C THR A 256 -28.52 -4.46 -9.46
N GLY A 257 -29.37 -3.58 -10.00
CA GLY A 257 -29.85 -2.39 -9.30
C GLY A 257 -28.83 -1.26 -9.17
N TRP A 258 -27.62 -1.40 -9.72
CA TRP A 258 -26.63 -0.35 -9.83
C TRP A 258 -26.73 0.38 -11.18
N THR A 259 -26.65 1.70 -11.13
CA THR A 259 -26.62 2.57 -12.33
C THR A 259 -25.24 3.20 -12.46
N ILE A 260 -24.59 2.97 -13.60
CA ILE A 260 -23.27 3.51 -13.94
C ILE A 260 -23.44 4.65 -14.94
N LYS A 261 -22.97 5.85 -14.61
CA LYS A 261 -23.09 7.05 -15.44
C LYS A 261 -21.69 7.58 -15.77
N PRO A 262 -21.16 7.29 -16.97
CA PRO A 262 -19.92 7.91 -17.42
C PRO A 262 -20.12 9.40 -17.71
N HIS A 263 -19.28 10.25 -17.13
CA HIS A 263 -19.18 11.66 -17.50
C HIS A 263 -18.00 11.91 -18.44
N SER A 264 -16.90 11.20 -18.20
CA SER A 264 -15.71 11.18 -19.06
C SER A 264 -15.01 9.84 -18.89
N THR A 265 -14.73 9.14 -19.99
CA THR A 265 -14.06 7.82 -19.97
C THR A 265 -12.74 7.81 -20.73
N LYS A 266 -12.39 8.91 -21.40
CA LYS A 266 -11.18 9.01 -22.22
C LYS A 266 -10.23 10.05 -21.68
N LEU A 267 -8.94 9.74 -21.73
CA LEU A 267 -7.89 10.62 -21.25
C LEU A 267 -6.73 10.60 -22.25
N LEU A 268 -6.41 11.76 -22.83
CA LEU A 268 -5.40 11.85 -23.89
C LEU A 268 -4.00 11.91 -23.30
N LYS A 269 -3.05 11.20 -23.90
CA LYS A 269 -1.64 11.24 -23.52
C LYS A 269 -1.09 12.67 -23.54
N ASP A 270 -1.47 13.46 -24.54
CA ASP A 270 -1.04 14.85 -24.66
C ASP A 270 -1.50 15.71 -23.46
N GLN A 271 -2.65 15.42 -22.86
CA GLN A 271 -3.17 16.18 -21.72
C GLN A 271 -2.37 15.84 -20.47
N VAL A 272 -2.03 14.55 -20.29
CA VAL A 272 -1.17 14.08 -19.21
C VAL A 272 0.23 14.67 -19.34
N ASP A 273 0.78 14.68 -20.54
CA ASP A 273 2.09 15.26 -20.82
C ASP A 273 2.09 16.78 -20.58
N ARG A 274 0.98 17.47 -20.92
CA ARG A 274 0.82 18.92 -20.69
C ARG A 274 0.67 19.30 -19.23
N PHE A 275 0.08 18.45 -18.40
CA PHE A 275 -0.08 18.70 -16.97
C PHE A 275 1.26 19.01 -16.27
N SER A 276 2.35 18.35 -16.69
CA SER A 276 3.71 18.63 -16.21
C SER A 276 4.14 20.10 -16.31
N PHE A 277 3.55 20.85 -17.25
CA PHE A 277 3.89 22.24 -17.50
C PHE A 277 2.89 23.20 -16.86
N THR A 278 1.59 22.88 -16.91
CA THR A 278 0.54 23.78 -16.44
C THR A 278 0.33 23.69 -14.94
N LYS A 279 0.49 22.49 -14.35
CA LYS A 279 0.15 22.19 -12.95
C LYS A 279 -1.24 22.69 -12.52
N ASN A 280 -2.17 22.77 -13.47
CA ASN A 280 -3.57 23.11 -13.25
C ASN A 280 -4.35 21.86 -12.82
N LEU A 281 -5.60 21.68 -13.24
CA LEU A 281 -6.31 20.45 -12.99
C LEU A 281 -5.72 19.31 -13.84
N PRO A 282 -5.34 18.16 -13.24
CA PRO A 282 -4.87 17.03 -14.01
C PRO A 282 -6.03 16.46 -14.86
N PRO A 283 -5.73 15.82 -16.00
CA PRO A 283 -6.76 15.21 -16.82
C PRO A 283 -7.38 14.02 -16.08
N SER A 284 -8.70 13.95 -16.06
CA SER A 284 -9.45 12.95 -15.31
C SER A 284 -10.62 12.37 -16.11
N CYS A 285 -10.83 11.06 -15.94
CA CYS A 285 -12.07 10.38 -16.22
C CYS A 285 -12.95 10.39 -14.96
N LEU A 286 -14.26 10.48 -15.16
CA LEU A 286 -15.25 10.63 -14.11
C LEU A 286 -16.41 9.68 -14.38
N VAL A 287 -16.73 8.84 -13.40
CA VAL A 287 -17.81 7.86 -13.48
C VAL A 287 -18.59 7.88 -12.18
N SER A 288 -19.89 8.08 -12.27
CA SER A 288 -20.79 7.96 -11.12
C SER A 288 -21.40 6.58 -11.04
N PHE A 289 -21.48 6.03 -9.84
CA PHE A 289 -22.16 4.79 -9.51
C PHE A 289 -23.27 5.09 -8.51
N GLN A 290 -24.49 4.65 -8.79
CA GLN A 290 -25.65 4.89 -7.94
C GLN A 290 -26.38 3.57 -7.69
N GLY A 291 -26.46 3.15 -6.43
CA GLY A 291 -27.24 1.98 -6.02
C GLY A 291 -28.69 2.36 -5.79
N SER A 292 -29.63 1.66 -6.44
CA SER A 292 -31.05 1.75 -6.08
C SER A 292 -31.34 1.06 -4.72
N PRO A 293 -32.51 1.27 -4.10
CA PRO A 293 -32.89 0.57 -2.87
C PRO A 293 -32.97 -0.97 -2.98
N LEU A 294 -33.01 -1.49 -4.21
CA LEU A 294 -33.02 -2.92 -4.51
C LEU A 294 -31.67 -3.39 -5.09
N ALA A 295 -30.65 -2.54 -5.07
CA ALA A 295 -29.32 -2.90 -5.53
C ALA A 295 -28.70 -3.92 -4.60
N ASP A 296 -27.85 -4.76 -5.19
CA ASP A 296 -26.98 -5.64 -4.41
C ASP A 296 -26.21 -4.79 -3.37
N PRO A 297 -26.08 -5.26 -2.12
CA PRO A 297 -25.54 -4.47 -1.01
C PRO A 297 -24.10 -4.00 -1.27
N THR A 298 -23.36 -4.80 -2.03
CA THR A 298 -22.00 -4.56 -2.48
C THR A 298 -21.96 -4.64 -4.00
N LEU A 299 -21.15 -3.78 -4.62
CA LEU A 299 -20.80 -3.84 -6.02
C LEU A 299 -19.30 -4.00 -6.15
N HIS A 300 -18.88 -5.14 -6.67
CA HIS A 300 -17.54 -5.35 -7.17
C HIS A 300 -17.53 -5.09 -8.69
N TYR A 301 -16.73 -4.14 -9.14
CA TYR A 301 -16.72 -3.71 -10.53
C TYR A 301 -15.31 -3.49 -11.03
N SER A 302 -14.85 -4.34 -11.94
CA SER A 302 -13.54 -4.24 -12.57
C SER A 302 -13.65 -3.42 -13.85
N VAL A 303 -12.88 -2.34 -13.94
CA VAL A 303 -12.81 -1.45 -15.10
C VAL A 303 -11.49 -1.69 -15.85
N PRO A 304 -11.50 -2.38 -17.00
CA PRO A 304 -10.32 -2.50 -17.83
C PRO A 304 -9.83 -1.15 -18.35
N LEU A 305 -8.51 -0.95 -18.34
CA LEU A 305 -7.84 0.16 -18.97
C LEU A 305 -7.37 -0.24 -20.36
N VAL A 306 -7.88 0.42 -21.40
CA VAL A 306 -7.39 0.29 -22.78
C VAL A 306 -6.39 1.42 -23.07
N GLY A 307 -5.41 1.15 -23.92
CA GLY A 307 -4.37 2.12 -24.31
C GLY A 307 -3.16 2.16 -23.40
N VAL A 308 -3.07 1.22 -22.45
CA VAL A 308 -1.87 0.94 -21.65
C VAL A 308 -1.08 -0.22 -22.26
N ALA A 309 0.25 -0.18 -22.16
CA ALA A 309 1.14 -1.16 -22.78
C ALA A 309 1.00 -2.58 -22.19
N GLU A 310 0.73 -2.65 -20.88
CA GLU A 310 0.35 -3.89 -20.19
C GLU A 310 -1.10 -3.77 -19.73
N PRO A 311 -1.94 -4.82 -19.88
CA PRO A 311 -3.31 -4.80 -19.36
C PRO A 311 -3.34 -4.46 -17.87
N LYS A 312 -4.16 -3.48 -17.50
CA LYS A 312 -4.42 -3.08 -16.12
C LYS A 312 -5.94 -2.94 -15.92
N THR A 313 -6.40 -3.15 -14.70
CA THR A 313 -7.78 -2.99 -14.26
C THR A 313 -7.84 -2.06 -13.06
N ILE A 314 -8.94 -1.31 -12.95
CA ILE A 314 -9.32 -0.62 -11.71
C ILE A 314 -10.39 -1.46 -11.03
N ASP A 315 -10.14 -1.89 -9.80
CA ASP A 315 -11.07 -2.76 -9.06
C ASP A 315 -11.89 -1.97 -8.04
N LEU A 316 -13.17 -1.72 -8.34
CA LEU A 316 -14.03 -0.90 -7.50
C LEU A 316 -14.86 -1.77 -6.57
N LEU A 317 -14.88 -1.40 -5.29
CA LEU A 317 -15.77 -1.98 -4.29
C LEU A 317 -16.64 -0.88 -3.69
N LEU A 318 -17.94 -0.93 -3.97
CA LEU A 318 -18.90 0.08 -3.54
C LEU A 318 -20.01 -0.56 -2.69
N LYS A 319 -20.55 0.19 -1.72
CA LYS A 319 -21.62 -0.27 -0.82
C LYS A 319 -22.89 0.53 -1.07
N SER A 320 -24.01 -0.13 -1.36
CA SER A 320 -25.28 0.54 -1.63
C SER A 320 -25.82 1.23 -0.37
N PRO A 321 -26.72 2.22 -0.52
CA PRO A 321 -27.40 2.83 0.62
C PRO A 321 -28.27 1.77 1.29
N THR A 322 -27.89 1.31 2.48
CA THR A 322 -28.71 0.34 3.21
C THR A 322 -30.06 0.98 3.54
N THR A 323 -31.16 0.32 3.18
CA THR A 323 -32.46 0.69 3.74
C THR A 323 -32.39 0.39 5.24
N SER A 324 -32.28 1.42 6.07
CA SER A 324 -32.58 1.26 7.49
C SER A 324 -34.01 0.75 7.54
N SER A 325 -34.21 -0.51 7.92
CA SER A 325 -35.52 -1.02 8.31
C SER A 325 -35.91 -0.26 9.57
N GLN A 326 -36.46 0.95 9.42
CA GLN A 326 -37.22 1.58 10.47
C GLN A 326 -38.35 0.61 10.80
N GLY A 327 -38.28 0.06 12.01
CA GLY A 327 -39.34 -0.76 12.57
C GLY A 327 -40.64 0.02 12.48
N LYS A 328 -41.53 -0.42 11.58
CA LYS A 328 -42.95 -0.14 11.70
C LYS A 328 -43.45 -0.90 12.92
N TYR A 329 -43.41 -0.24 14.08
CA TYR A 329 -44.31 -0.57 15.16
C TYR A 329 -45.74 -0.25 14.66
N ILE A 330 -46.55 -1.29 14.51
CA ILE A 330 -48.01 -1.20 14.67
C ILE A 330 -48.35 -2.05 15.88
#